data_AF-A0A7S2MMF7-F1
#
_entry.id   AF-A0A7S2MMF7-F1
#
_cell.length_a   1.000
_cell.length_b   1.000
_cell.length_c   1.000
_cell.angle_alpha   90.00
_cell.angle_beta   90.00
_cell.angle_gamma   90.00
#
_symmetry.space_group_name_H-M   'P 1'
#
loop_
_entity.id
_entity.type
_entity.pdbx_description
1 polymer ?
#
loop_
_entity_poly.entity_id
_entity_poly.type
_entity_poly.pdbx_seq_one_letter_code
_entity_poly.pdbx_strand_id
1 'polypeptide(L)'
;ESWRASLSAGDFRGFVWRLILDTHSPQYLASHEARIASLVDAVIAANSLAGLRAIVEQTHTEDIDDPTHPVALAKEIRAAGRLKAGLVLVGDQDILSPEPAAASLAESAGWGCRTIAGAAHAVPIEQPTRWRRAVLEFLDKEKGAS
;
A
#
# COMPACT_ATOMS: atom_id res chain seq x y z
N GLU A 1 15.78 -0.91 2.19
CA GLU A 1 16.86 -1.00 1.18
C GLU A 1 17.02 -2.36 0.46
N SER A 2 16.55 -3.49 0.99
CA SER A 2 16.89 -4.81 0.42
C SER A 2 16.17 -5.20 -0.90
N TRP A 3 14.95 -4.73 -1.13
CA TRP A 3 14.18 -5.11 -2.32
C TRP A 3 14.71 -4.44 -3.60
N ARG A 4 15.11 -3.16 -3.52
CA ARG A 4 15.74 -2.44 -4.64
C ARG A 4 17.05 -3.11 -5.04
N ALA A 5 17.85 -3.54 -4.05
CA ALA A 5 19.08 -4.29 -4.31
C ALA A 5 18.80 -5.62 -5.03
N SER A 6 17.79 -6.38 -4.60
CA SER A 6 17.39 -7.65 -5.25
C SER A 6 16.92 -7.43 -6.69
N LEU A 7 16.11 -6.39 -6.90
CA LEU A 7 15.60 -6.00 -8.21
C LEU A 7 16.72 -5.54 -9.16
N SER A 8 17.68 -4.75 -8.66
CA SER A 8 18.86 -4.29 -9.40
C SER A 8 19.85 -5.42 -9.71
N ALA A 9 20.01 -6.39 -8.80
CA ALA A 9 20.86 -7.56 -8.98
C ALA A 9 20.27 -8.61 -9.93
N GLY A 10 19.01 -8.43 -10.36
CA GLY A 10 18.32 -9.36 -11.25
C GLY A 10 17.77 -10.60 -10.56
N ASP A 11 17.78 -10.67 -9.23
CA ASP A 11 17.16 -11.74 -8.47
C ASP A 11 15.65 -11.52 -8.36
N PHE A 12 14.94 -11.89 -9.43
CA PHE A 12 13.50 -11.70 -9.48
C PHE A 12 12.76 -12.51 -8.42
N ARG A 13 13.21 -13.74 -8.15
CA ARG A 13 12.56 -14.61 -7.16
C ARG A 13 12.76 -14.08 -5.74
N GLY A 14 13.98 -13.68 -5.38
CA GLY A 14 14.26 -13.06 -4.09
C GLY A 14 13.49 -11.76 -3.88
N PHE A 15 13.38 -10.93 -4.92
CA PHE A 15 12.54 -9.74 -4.89
C PHE A 15 11.07 -10.07 -4.58
N VAL A 16 10.47 -11.04 -5.29
CA VAL A 16 9.06 -11.43 -5.07
C VAL A 16 8.84 -12.03 -3.68
N TRP A 17 9.76 -12.88 -3.20
CA TRP A 17 9.71 -13.37 -1.82
C TRP A 17 9.67 -12.23 -0.83
N ARG A 18 10.59 -11.26 -0.98
CA ARG A 18 10.66 -10.12 -0.08
C ARG A 18 9.40 -9.27 -0.14
N LEU A 19 8.87 -9.02 -1.33
CA LEU A 19 7.64 -8.28 -1.53
C LEU A 19 6.47 -8.93 -0.78
N ILE A 20 6.30 -10.25 -0.88
CA ILE A 20 5.22 -10.96 -0.18
C ILE A 20 5.40 -10.87 1.33
N LEU A 21 6.63 -11.02 1.83
CA LEU A 21 6.92 -10.92 3.26
C LEU A 21 6.70 -9.50 3.82
N ASP A 22 7.05 -8.46 3.06
CA ASP A 22 6.88 -7.08 3.49
C ASP A 22 5.41 -6.60 3.33
N THR A 23 4.62 -7.25 2.46
CA THR A 23 3.20 -6.91 2.23
C THR A 23 2.29 -7.40 3.35
N HIS A 24 2.65 -8.51 4.01
CA HIS A 24 1.74 -9.25 4.88
C HIS A 24 2.17 -9.32 6.35
N SER A 25 1.20 -9.34 7.27
CA SER A 25 1.50 -9.47 8.70
C SER A 25 2.10 -10.83 9.06
N PRO A 26 2.88 -10.94 10.15
CA PRO A 26 3.38 -12.23 10.63
C PRO A 26 2.28 -13.26 10.86
N GLN A 27 1.11 -12.85 11.36
CA GLN A 27 -0.02 -13.76 11.59
C GLN A 27 -0.59 -14.30 10.28
N TYR A 28 -0.72 -13.43 9.27
CA TYR A 28 -1.16 -13.85 7.95
C TYR A 28 -0.16 -14.82 7.31
N LEU A 29 1.13 -14.49 7.36
CA LEU A 29 2.21 -15.32 6.82
C LEU A 29 2.25 -16.70 7.48
N ALA A 30 2.18 -16.77 8.82
CA ALA A 30 2.14 -18.03 9.53
C ALA A 30 0.92 -18.89 9.14
N SER A 31 -0.25 -18.26 8.96
CA SER A 31 -1.48 -18.97 8.58
C SER A 31 -1.47 -19.47 7.13
N HIS A 32 -0.58 -18.93 6.29
CA HIS A 32 -0.51 -19.23 4.85
C HIS A 32 0.85 -19.77 4.41
N GLU A 33 1.70 -20.17 5.35
CA GLU A 33 3.10 -20.56 5.10
C GLU A 33 3.23 -21.57 3.93
N ALA A 34 2.42 -22.62 3.95
CA ALA A 34 2.40 -23.66 2.94
C ALA A 34 2.09 -23.16 1.51
N ARG A 35 1.48 -21.98 1.38
CA ARG A 35 1.07 -21.39 0.09
C ARG A 35 2.04 -20.33 -0.42
N ILE A 36 2.95 -19.81 0.43
CA ILE A 36 3.81 -18.68 0.05
C ILE A 36 4.66 -19.01 -1.17
N ALA A 37 5.29 -20.20 -1.21
CA ALA A 37 6.09 -20.62 -2.35
C ALA A 37 5.27 -20.66 -3.66
N SER A 38 4.05 -21.20 -3.61
CA SER A 38 3.16 -21.23 -4.78
C SER A 38 2.72 -19.83 -5.23
N LEU A 39 2.55 -18.89 -4.29
CA LEU A 39 2.23 -17.51 -4.60
C LEU A 39 3.41 -16.82 -5.30
N VAL A 40 4.64 -17.05 -4.82
CA VAL A 40 5.87 -16.57 -5.47
C VAL A 40 5.95 -17.09 -6.90
N ASP A 41 5.74 -18.38 -7.11
CA ASP A 41 5.77 -19.00 -8.44
C ASP A 41 4.72 -18.38 -9.37
N ALA A 42 3.50 -18.16 -8.86
CA ALA A 42 2.43 -17.52 -9.62
C ALA A 42 2.76 -16.08 -10.01
N VAL A 43 3.34 -15.28 -9.10
CA VAL A 43 3.75 -13.90 -9.40
C VAL A 43 4.86 -13.90 -10.45
N ILE A 44 5.85 -14.78 -10.34
CA ILE A 44 6.94 -14.88 -11.31
C ILE A 44 6.41 -15.30 -12.69
N ALA A 45 5.48 -16.27 -12.73
CA ALA A 45 4.89 -16.72 -14.00
C ALA A 45 4.04 -15.64 -14.69
N ALA A 46 3.41 -14.76 -13.92
CA ALA A 46 2.54 -13.71 -14.43
C ALA A 46 3.28 -12.41 -14.82
N ASN A 47 4.57 -12.27 -14.49
CA ASN A 47 5.29 -11.02 -14.62
C ASN A 47 6.68 -11.21 -15.25
N SER A 48 7.30 -10.11 -15.67
CA SER A 48 8.71 -10.09 -16.06
C SER A 48 9.49 -9.15 -15.17
N LEU A 49 10.75 -9.49 -14.89
CA LEU A 49 11.66 -8.61 -14.16
C LEU A 49 11.77 -7.23 -14.81
N ALA A 50 11.91 -7.19 -16.14
CA ALA A 50 12.00 -5.94 -16.90
C ALA A 50 10.73 -5.07 -16.75
N GLY A 51 9.55 -5.69 -16.82
CA GLY A 51 8.28 -4.99 -16.64
C GLY A 51 8.12 -4.41 -15.24
N LEU A 52 8.44 -5.18 -14.20
CA LEU A 52 8.36 -4.71 -12.82
C LEU A 52 9.39 -3.62 -12.53
N ARG A 53 10.60 -3.73 -13.06
CA ARG A 53 11.61 -2.66 -13.00
C ARG A 53 11.12 -1.37 -13.61
N ALA A 54 10.56 -1.43 -14.82
CA ALA A 54 10.04 -0.26 -15.50
C ALA A 54 8.93 0.43 -14.68
N ILE A 55 8.04 -0.33 -14.04
CA ILE A 55 6.99 0.23 -13.17
C ILE A 55 7.61 0.90 -11.94
N VAL A 56 8.52 0.21 -11.25
CA VAL A 56 9.18 0.75 -10.04
C VAL A 56 9.92 2.04 -10.36
N GLU A 57 10.74 2.04 -11.41
CA GLU A 57 11.56 3.19 -11.81
C GLU A 57 10.70 4.42 -12.17
N GLN A 58 9.44 4.21 -12.59
CA GLN A 58 8.51 5.29 -12.93
C GLN A 58 7.59 5.73 -11.79
N THR A 59 7.47 4.94 -10.72
CA THR A 59 6.45 5.16 -9.68
C THR A 59 7.02 5.36 -8.28
N HIS A 60 8.29 5.04 -8.07
CA HIS A 60 8.98 5.23 -6.79
C HIS A 60 10.04 6.32 -6.93
N THR A 61 9.67 7.53 -6.51
CA THR A 61 10.60 8.64 -6.31
C THR A 61 10.73 8.93 -4.81
N GLU A 62 11.95 9.20 -4.36
CA GLU A 62 12.23 9.70 -3.00
C GLU A 62 12.39 11.22 -2.97
N ASP A 63 12.40 11.84 -4.15
CA ASP A 63 12.42 13.29 -4.27
C ASP A 63 11.03 13.82 -3.95
N ILE A 64 10.91 14.53 -2.84
CA ILE A 64 9.64 15.11 -2.38
C ILE A 64 9.13 16.22 -3.32
N ASP A 65 10.04 16.81 -4.11
CA ASP A 65 9.72 17.86 -5.08
C ASP A 65 9.34 17.28 -6.45
N ASP A 66 9.46 15.97 -6.65
CA ASP A 66 8.99 15.29 -7.85
C ASP A 66 7.44 15.39 -7.94
N PRO A 67 6.89 15.84 -9.09
CA PRO A 67 5.45 15.98 -9.25
C PRO A 67 4.68 14.65 -9.12
N THR A 68 5.36 13.52 -9.32
CA THR A 68 4.79 12.16 -9.15
C THR A 68 4.90 11.64 -7.72
N HIS A 69 5.56 12.37 -6.81
CA HIS A 69 5.64 11.99 -5.40
C HIS A 69 4.23 11.95 -4.77
N PRO A 70 3.89 10.95 -3.94
CA PRO A 70 2.53 10.80 -3.39
C PRO A 70 1.98 12.04 -2.68
N VAL A 71 2.83 12.79 -1.97
CA VAL A 71 2.44 14.04 -1.29
C VAL A 71 2.10 15.15 -2.29
N ALA A 72 2.83 15.26 -3.40
CA ALA A 72 2.55 16.24 -4.45
C ALA A 72 1.19 15.93 -5.11
N LEU A 73 0.97 14.65 -5.45
CA LEU A 73 -0.30 14.18 -6.00
C LEU A 73 -1.48 14.38 -5.04
N ALA A 74 -1.28 14.13 -3.74
CA ALA A 74 -2.30 14.39 -2.72
C ALA A 74 -2.71 15.87 -2.64
N LYS A 75 -1.72 16.78 -2.71
CA LYS A 75 -1.97 18.23 -2.75
C LYS A 75 -2.68 18.63 -4.04
N GLU A 76 -2.33 18.05 -5.18
CA GLU A 76 -3.00 18.30 -6.46
C GLU A 76 -4.47 17.85 -6.42
N ILE A 77 -4.74 16.64 -5.94
CA ILE A 77 -6.11 16.11 -5.78
C ILE A 77 -6.95 17.04 -4.90
N ARG A 78 -6.38 17.53 -3.80
CA ARG A 78 -7.02 18.50 -2.92
C ARG A 78 -7.28 19.83 -3.64
N ALA A 79 -6.27 20.37 -4.32
CA ALA A 79 -6.38 21.65 -5.04
C ALA A 79 -7.41 21.60 -6.18
N ALA A 80 -7.58 20.44 -6.81
CA ALA A 80 -8.60 20.24 -7.85
C ALA A 80 -10.04 20.38 -7.31
N GLY A 81 -10.26 20.25 -5.99
CA GLY A 81 -11.55 20.48 -5.34
C GLY A 81 -12.68 19.54 -5.77
N ARG A 82 -12.35 18.41 -6.43
CA ARG A 82 -13.33 17.45 -6.97
C ARG A 82 -13.88 16.48 -5.92
N LEU A 83 -13.13 16.29 -4.83
CA LEU A 83 -13.49 15.38 -3.74
C LEU A 83 -13.84 16.18 -2.50
N LYS A 84 -15.00 15.91 -1.90
CA LYS A 84 -15.47 16.57 -0.68
C LYS A 84 -14.74 16.08 0.57
N ALA A 85 -14.40 14.79 0.59
CA ALA A 85 -13.69 14.13 1.67
C ALA A 85 -12.94 12.90 1.13
N GLY A 86 -12.04 12.39 1.94
CA GLY A 86 -11.34 11.12 1.71
C GLY A 86 -10.91 10.49 3.02
N LEU A 87 -10.54 9.22 2.94
CA LEU A 87 -10.08 8.43 4.06
C LEU A 87 -8.92 7.54 3.63
N VAL A 88 -7.78 7.68 4.32
CA VAL A 88 -6.64 6.77 4.21
C VAL A 88 -6.79 5.67 5.25
N LEU A 89 -6.69 4.42 4.82
CA LEU A 89 -6.71 3.24 5.69
C LEU A 89 -5.34 2.57 5.65
N VAL A 90 -4.76 2.32 6.81
CA VAL A 90 -3.41 1.73 6.95
C VAL A 90 -3.42 0.62 7.99
N GLY A 91 -2.61 -0.41 7.79
CA GLY A 91 -2.41 -1.47 8.77
C GLY A 91 -1.50 -1.04 9.92
N ASP A 92 -1.74 -1.54 11.13
CA ASP A 92 -0.86 -1.26 12.28
C ASP A 92 0.52 -1.93 12.19
N GLN A 93 0.68 -2.88 11.26
CA GLN A 93 1.91 -3.62 11.00
C GLN A 93 2.47 -3.34 9.60
N ASP A 94 1.98 -2.30 8.92
CA ASP A 94 2.47 -1.92 7.59
C ASP A 94 3.88 -1.30 7.71
N ILE A 95 4.87 -1.96 7.12
CA ILE A 95 6.25 -1.49 7.05
C ILE A 95 6.58 -0.80 5.73
N LEU A 96 5.74 -0.97 4.71
CA LEU A 96 5.89 -0.34 3.39
C LEU A 96 5.34 1.08 3.42
N SER A 97 4.28 1.31 4.17
CA SER A 97 3.62 2.61 4.34
C SER A 97 3.13 2.75 5.78
N PRO A 98 4.04 2.96 6.74
CA PRO A 98 3.69 2.98 8.16
C PRO A 98 2.73 4.13 8.49
N GLU A 99 2.01 3.99 9.61
CA GLU A 99 0.97 4.94 10.03
C GLU A 99 1.40 6.41 9.98
N PRO A 100 2.60 6.82 10.43
CA PRO A 100 3.01 8.22 10.34
C PRO A 100 3.09 8.74 8.89
N ALA A 101 3.52 7.91 7.94
CA ALA A 101 3.57 8.26 6.53
C ALA A 101 2.16 8.36 5.94
N ALA A 102 1.27 7.41 6.28
CA ALA A 102 -0.13 7.43 5.87
C ALA A 102 -0.90 8.64 6.45
N ALA A 103 -0.63 9.00 7.70
CA ALA A 103 -1.20 10.17 8.36
C ALA A 103 -0.73 11.47 7.69
N SER A 104 0.56 11.59 7.36
CA SER A 104 1.11 12.75 6.64
C SER A 104 0.51 12.90 5.23
N LEU A 105 0.28 11.77 4.53
CA LEU A 105 -0.40 11.76 3.24
C LEU A 105 -1.86 12.25 3.38
N ALA A 106 -2.59 11.73 4.38
CA ALA A 106 -3.96 12.14 4.66
C ALA A 106 -4.05 13.63 4.99
N GLU A 107 -3.15 14.16 5.82
CA GLU A 107 -3.08 15.58 6.16
C GLU A 107 -2.85 16.45 4.90
N SER A 108 -1.92 16.03 4.04
CA SER A 108 -1.63 16.73 2.78
C SER A 108 -2.86 16.80 1.87
N ALA A 109 -3.64 15.72 1.82
CA ALA A 109 -4.90 15.63 1.08
C ALA A 109 -6.10 16.33 1.77
N GLY A 110 -5.97 16.70 3.05
CA GLY A 110 -7.10 17.20 3.86
C GLY A 110 -8.12 16.12 4.21
N TRP A 111 -7.66 14.88 4.37
CA TRP A 111 -8.46 13.67 4.58
C TRP A 111 -8.29 13.09 5.98
N GLY A 112 -9.18 12.18 6.35
CA GLY A 112 -9.00 11.37 7.56
C GLY A 112 -7.96 10.27 7.36
N CYS A 113 -7.31 9.86 8.44
CA CYS A 113 -6.50 8.64 8.50
C CYS A 113 -7.06 7.71 9.57
N ARG A 114 -7.08 6.40 9.30
CA ARG A 114 -7.46 5.39 10.28
C ARG A 114 -6.61 4.14 10.16
N THR A 115 -6.04 3.75 11.30
CA THR A 115 -5.30 2.51 11.44
C THR A 115 -6.23 1.32 11.68
N ILE A 116 -5.97 0.21 11.00
CA ILE A 116 -6.68 -1.06 11.14
C ILE A 116 -5.77 -2.05 11.83
N ALA A 117 -6.13 -2.41 13.07
CA ALA A 117 -5.32 -3.33 13.85
C ALA A 117 -5.35 -4.77 13.32
N GLY A 118 -4.19 -5.42 13.35
CA GLY A 118 -3.96 -6.80 12.92
C GLY A 118 -3.75 -6.96 11.41
N ALA A 119 -3.25 -5.94 10.72
CA ALA A 119 -2.98 -5.98 9.29
C ALA A 119 -1.65 -5.30 8.96
N ALA A 120 -0.95 -5.83 7.95
CA ALA A 120 0.13 -5.11 7.27
C ALA A 120 -0.43 -4.30 6.08
N HIS A 121 0.32 -4.22 4.98
CA HIS A 121 -0.03 -3.42 3.81
C HIS A 121 -1.32 -3.87 3.13
N ALA A 122 -1.59 -5.18 3.11
CA ALA A 122 -2.76 -5.76 2.46
C ALA A 122 -4.02 -5.75 3.36
N VAL A 123 -4.38 -4.59 3.93
CA VAL A 123 -5.52 -4.42 4.85
C VAL A 123 -6.84 -5.07 4.39
N PRO A 124 -7.28 -4.91 3.12
CA PRO A 124 -8.54 -5.52 2.66
C PRO A 124 -8.50 -7.06 2.62
N ILE A 125 -7.32 -7.65 2.52
CA ILE A 125 -7.11 -9.11 2.45
C ILE A 125 -7.01 -9.69 3.87
N GLU A 126 -6.26 -9.03 4.75
CA GLU A 126 -5.96 -9.54 6.09
C GLU A 126 -7.06 -9.26 7.10
N GLN A 127 -7.72 -8.10 6.99
CA GLN A 127 -8.78 -7.67 7.91
C GLN A 127 -10.04 -7.22 7.13
N PRO A 128 -10.61 -8.08 6.27
CA PRO A 128 -11.68 -7.71 5.33
C PRO A 128 -12.90 -7.11 6.03
N THR A 129 -13.32 -7.69 7.17
CA THR A 129 -14.48 -7.20 7.93
C THR A 129 -14.22 -5.82 8.53
N ARG A 130 -13.02 -5.56 9.05
CA ARG A 130 -12.66 -4.26 9.65
C ARG A 130 -12.50 -3.20 8.58
N TRP A 131 -11.83 -3.53 7.49
CA TRP A 131 -11.70 -2.68 6.31
C TRP A 131 -13.07 -2.29 5.76
N ARG A 132 -13.93 -3.28 5.47
CA ARG A 132 -15.28 -3.04 4.92
C ARG A 132 -16.10 -2.14 5.82
N ARG A 133 -16.08 -2.39 7.14
CA ARG A 133 -16.79 -1.55 8.10
C ARG A 133 -16.28 -0.12 8.07
N ALA A 134 -14.96 0.09 8.04
CA ALA A 134 -14.38 1.44 7.98
C ALA A 134 -14.77 2.19 6.71
N VAL A 135 -14.79 1.50 5.56
CA VAL A 135 -15.23 2.06 4.28
C VAL A 135 -16.71 2.44 4.34
N LEU A 136 -17.58 1.58 4.84
CA LEU A 136 -19.02 1.86 4.93
C LEU A 136 -19.32 3.01 5.90
N GLU A 137 -18.67 3.04 7.06
CA GLU A 137 -18.81 4.14 8.03
C GLU A 137 -18.41 5.49 7.42
N PHE A 138 -17.39 5.52 6.57
CA PHE A 138 -17.00 6.72 5.83
C PHE A 138 -18.06 7.11 4.80
N LEU A 139 -18.47 6.17 3.94
CA LEU A 139 -19.45 6.44 2.89
C LEU A 139 -20.82 6.87 3.42
N ASP A 140 -21.25 6.32 4.56
CA ASP A 140 -22.53 6.65 5.16
C ASP A 140 -22.52 8.03 5.85
N LYS A 141 -21.38 8.43 6.45
CA LYS A 141 -21.19 9.81 6.95
C LYS A 141 -21.28 10.84 5.82
N GLU A 142 -20.68 10.56 4.67
CA GLU A 142 -20.72 11.46 3.51
C GLU A 142 -22.12 11.59 2.91
N LYS A 143 -22.93 10.52 2.94
CA LYS A 143 -24.34 10.59 2.52
C LYS A 143 -25.19 11.43 3.46
N GLY A 144 -24.93 11.35 4.77
CA GLY A 144 -25.69 12.08 5.79
C GLY A 144 -25.33 13.56 5.94
N ALA A 145 -24.22 14.01 5.35
CA ALA A 145 -23.75 15.40 5.36
C ALA A 145 -24.31 16.26 4.20
N SER A 146 -25.41 15.82 3.57
CA SER A 146 -26.07 16.49 2.44
C SER A 146 -27.20 17.40 2.87
#